data_AF-A0A255U9E1-F1
#
_entry.id   AF-A0A255U9E1-F1
#
_cell.length_a   1.000
_cell.length_b   1.000
_cell.length_c   1.000
_cell.angle_alpha   90.00
_cell.angle_beta   90.00
_cell.angle_gamma   90.00
#
_symmetry.space_group_name_H-M   'P 1'
#
loop_
_entity.id
_entity.type
_entity.pdbx_description
1 polymer ?
#
loop_
_entity_poly.entity_id
_entity_poly.type
_entity_poly.pdbx_seq_one_letter_code
_entity_poly.pdbx_strand_id
1 'polypeptide(L)'
;MYATQIVKNVNGEDFTMAALVMQVNGFQFQGKVYIALDEGSDYYRIYGEKDGTTKEYHHDIAFDELGDILDSMIETGGMTKEEYQAKVKDFVCSL
;
A
#
# COMPACT_ATOMS: atom_id res chain seq x y z
N MET A 1 3.77 -11.94 -5.50
CA MET A 1 2.90 -10.89 -6.06
C MET A 1 2.04 -11.51 -7.15
N TYR A 2 0.77 -11.13 -7.26
CA TYR A 2 -0.14 -11.64 -8.29
C TYR A 2 -1.17 -10.57 -8.66
N ALA A 3 -1.77 -10.68 -9.85
CA ALA A 3 -2.87 -9.81 -10.27
C ALA A 3 -4.23 -10.48 -10.01
N THR A 4 -5.23 -9.69 -9.67
CA THR A 4 -6.61 -10.15 -9.46
C THR A 4 -7.61 -9.04 -9.70
N GLN A 5 -8.90 -9.37 -9.76
CA GLN A 5 -9.98 -8.38 -9.70
C GLN A 5 -10.48 -8.29 -8.25
N ILE A 6 -10.65 -7.08 -7.74
CA ILE A 6 -11.30 -6.83 -6.45
C ILE A 6 -12.62 -6.10 -6.65
N VAL A 7 -13.58 -6.34 -5.75
CA VAL A 7 -14.84 -5.58 -5.70
C VAL A 7 -14.79 -4.66 -4.48
N LYS A 8 -15.03 -3.37 -4.71
CA LYS A 8 -15.06 -2.35 -3.65
C LYS A 8 -16.30 -1.48 -3.79
N ASN A 9 -16.98 -1.24 -2.67
CA ASN A 9 -18.08 -0.30 -2.62
C ASN A 9 -17.52 1.12 -2.53
N VAL A 10 -17.80 1.94 -3.53
CA VAL A 10 -17.44 3.36 -3.59
C VAL A 10 -18.74 4.15 -3.71
N ASN A 11 -19.05 4.97 -2.70
CA ASN A 11 -20.26 5.80 -2.65
C ASN A 11 -21.59 5.03 -2.84
N GLY A 12 -21.66 3.78 -2.38
CA GLY A 12 -22.88 2.96 -2.47
C GLY A 12 -22.97 2.09 -3.72
N GLU A 13 -21.99 2.18 -4.64
CA GLU A 13 -21.92 1.35 -5.85
C GLU A 13 -20.71 0.42 -5.79
N ASP A 14 -20.86 -0.81 -6.28
CA ASP A 14 -19.79 -1.80 -6.31
C ASP A 14 -19.01 -1.68 -7.62
N PHE A 15 -17.70 -1.40 -7.49
CA PHE A 15 -16.76 -1.31 -8.61
C PHE A 15 -15.85 -2.52 -8.64
N THR A 16 -15.67 -3.10 -9.83
CA THR A 16 -14.66 -4.13 -10.07
C THR A 16 -13.39 -3.46 -10.55
N MET A 17 -12.28 -3.63 -9.82
CA MET A 17 -11.00 -3.01 -10.12
C MET A 17 -9.92 -4.06 -10.34
N ALA A 18 -9.07 -3.85 -11.34
CA ALA A 18 -7.85 -4.65 -11.49
C ALA A 18 -6.84 -4.25 -10.41
N ALA A 19 -6.30 -5.24 -9.71
CA ALA A 19 -5.39 -5.00 -8.59
C ALA A 19 -4.15 -5.89 -8.65
N LEU A 20 -3.01 -5.27 -8.38
CA LEU A 20 -1.76 -5.95 -8.06
C LEU A 20 -1.69 -6.20 -6.55
N VAL A 21 -1.51 -7.45 -6.16
CA VAL A 21 -1.47 -7.86 -4.75
C VAL A 21 -0.07 -8.31 -4.36
N MET A 22 0.45 -7.75 -3.28
CA MET A 22 1.74 -8.11 -2.72
C MET A 22 1.67 -8.32 -1.21
N GLN A 23 2.24 -9.42 -0.72
CA GLN A 23 2.49 -9.61 0.70
C GLN A 23 3.76 -8.84 1.04
N VAL A 24 3.68 -7.97 2.05
CA VAL A 24 4.81 -7.15 2.52
C VAL A 24 5.04 -7.39 4.00
N ASN A 25 6.27 -7.11 4.43
CA ASN A 25 6.70 -7.19 5.82
C ASN A 25 7.57 -5.96 6.15
N GLY A 26 7.01 -4.77 5.95
CA GLY A 26 7.71 -3.53 6.16
C GLY A 26 7.65 -3.05 7.61
N PHE A 27 8.42 -2.01 7.92
CA PHE A 27 8.46 -1.46 9.27
C PHE A 27 7.16 -0.79 9.70
N GLN A 28 6.40 -0.21 8.76
CA GLN A 28 5.14 0.48 9.06
C GLN A 28 3.93 -0.42 8.80
N PHE A 29 4.00 -1.24 7.76
CA PHE A 29 2.91 -2.12 7.37
C PHE A 29 3.39 -3.54 7.06
N GLN A 30 2.73 -4.51 7.70
CA GLN A 30 2.89 -5.94 7.45
C GLN A 30 1.52 -6.51 7.14
N GLY A 31 1.39 -7.17 5.99
CA GLY A 31 0.09 -7.60 5.47
C GLY A 31 0.09 -7.67 3.95
N LYS A 32 -1.09 -7.82 3.34
CA LYS A 32 -1.23 -7.70 1.89
C LYS A 32 -1.52 -6.24 1.52
N VAL A 33 -0.85 -5.75 0.51
CA VAL A 33 -1.13 -4.47 -0.14
C VAL A 33 -1.75 -4.75 -1.50
N TYR A 34 -2.81 -4.03 -1.81
CA TYR A 34 -3.51 -4.03 -3.10
C TYR A 34 -3.32 -2.67 -3.74
N ILE A 35 -2.71 -2.65 -4.92
CA ILE A 35 -2.63 -1.47 -5.78
C ILE A 35 -3.68 -1.67 -6.86
N ALA A 36 -4.81 -0.98 -6.73
CA ALA A 36 -5.97 -1.13 -7.60
C ALA A 36 -6.04 0.04 -8.58
N LEU A 37 -6.26 -0.25 -9.87
CA LEU A 37 -6.56 0.76 -10.87
C LEU A 37 -8.05 1.08 -10.82
N ASP A 38 -8.39 2.34 -10.55
CA ASP A 38 -9.74 2.86 -10.70
C ASP A 38 -9.92 3.31 -12.15
N GLU A 39 -10.42 2.42 -13.01
CA GLU A 39 -10.67 2.71 -14.43
C GLU A 39 -11.67 3.85 -14.66
N GLY A 40 -12.46 4.23 -13.64
CA GLY A 40 -13.37 5.37 -13.74
C GLY A 40 -12.66 6.72 -13.65
N SER A 41 -11.50 6.77 -13.00
CA SER A 41 -10.72 8.01 -12.81
C SER A 41 -9.32 7.97 -13.43
N ASP A 42 -8.86 6.81 -13.92
CA ASP A 42 -7.49 6.55 -14.39
C ASP A 42 -6.41 6.78 -13.31
N TYR A 43 -6.78 6.72 -12.03
CA TYR A 43 -5.87 6.82 -10.88
C TYR A 43 -5.77 5.50 -10.10
N TYR A 44 -4.74 5.37 -9.27
CA TYR A 44 -4.60 4.22 -8.37
C TYR A 44 -5.25 4.46 -7.00
N ARG A 45 -5.74 3.37 -6.42
CA ARG A 45 -6.17 3.26 -5.01
C ARG A 45 -5.33 2.20 -4.32
N ILE A 46 -4.99 2.43 -3.05
CA ILE A 46 -4.22 1.50 -2.23
C ILE A 46 -5.07 0.99 -1.07
N TYR A 47 -5.17 -0.33 -0.97
CA TYR A 47 -5.77 -1.02 0.17
C TYR A 47 -4.72 -1.86 0.90
N GLY A 48 -4.84 -1.93 2.23
CA GLY A 48 -4.08 -2.84 3.07
C GLY A 48 -5.02 -3.85 3.72
N GLU A 49 -4.65 -5.14 3.68
CA GLU A 49 -5.30 -6.21 4.42
C GLU A 49 -4.36 -6.74 5.51
N LYS A 50 -4.85 -6.67 6.74
CA LYS A 50 -4.19 -7.22 7.92
C LYS A 50 -5.24 -7.88 8.81
N ASP A 51 -4.93 -9.07 9.32
CA ASP A 51 -5.80 -9.83 10.23
C ASP A 51 -7.23 -10.04 9.68
N GLY A 52 -7.33 -10.29 8.36
CA GLY A 52 -8.61 -10.48 7.65
C GLY A 52 -9.42 -9.21 7.42
N THR A 53 -8.93 -8.04 7.84
CA THR A 53 -9.58 -6.75 7.64
C THR A 53 -8.90 -5.98 6.53
N THR A 54 -9.66 -5.57 5.51
CA THR A 54 -9.18 -4.68 4.45
C THR A 54 -9.58 -3.23 4.72
N LYS A 55 -8.64 -2.30 4.56
CA LYS A 55 -8.84 -0.86 4.69
C LYS A 55 -8.29 -0.11 3.48
N GLU A 56 -8.97 0.93 3.01
CA GLU A 56 -8.42 1.90 2.06
C GLU A 56 -7.48 2.88 2.78
N TYR A 57 -6.28 3.06 2.23
CA TYR A 57 -5.29 3.99 2.78
C TYR A 57 -5.14 5.25 1.92
N HIS A 58 -5.19 5.09 0.60
CA HIS A 58 -5.00 6.17 -0.36
C HIS A 58 -5.89 5.96 -1.60
N HIS A 59 -6.34 7.05 -2.21
CA HIS A 59 -7.05 7.09 -3.49
C HIS A 59 -6.56 8.28 -4.32
N ASP A 60 -6.94 8.32 -5.60
CA ASP A 60 -6.55 9.37 -6.57
C ASP A 60 -5.04 9.56 -6.71
N ILE A 61 -4.30 8.45 -6.76
CA ILE A 61 -2.83 8.44 -6.82
C ILE A 61 -2.35 8.39 -8.26
N ALA A 62 -1.54 9.35 -8.67
CA ALA A 62 -0.91 9.34 -9.99
C ALA A 62 0.24 8.32 -10.05
N PHE A 63 0.62 7.87 -11.25
CA PHE A 63 1.64 6.84 -11.42
C PHE A 63 3.03 7.28 -10.91
N ASP A 64 3.32 8.58 -10.96
CA ASP A 64 4.58 9.19 -10.52
C ASP A 64 4.64 9.41 -9.01
N GLU A 65 3.51 9.39 -8.31
CA GLU A 65 3.42 9.48 -6.84
C GLU A 65 3.41 8.09 -6.16
N LEU A 66 3.07 7.04 -6.91
CA LEU A 66 2.82 5.71 -6.37
C LEU A 66 4.00 5.14 -5.57
N GLY A 67 5.23 5.36 -6.06
CA GLY A 67 6.45 4.87 -5.39
C GLY A 67 6.65 5.48 -4.01
N ASP A 68 6.53 6.80 -3.90
CA ASP A 68 6.73 7.55 -2.66
C ASP A 68 5.65 7.22 -1.63
N ILE A 69 4.39 7.07 -2.08
CA ILE A 69 3.29 6.67 -1.20
C ILE A 69 3.49 5.25 -0.67
N LEU A 70 3.89 4.30 -1.53
CA LEU A 70 4.14 2.93 -1.11
C LEU A 70 5.33 2.84 -0.14
N ASP A 71 6.43 3.54 -0.41
CA ASP A 71 7.58 3.60 0.49
C ASP A 71 7.20 4.15 1.86
N SER A 72 6.47 5.27 1.89
CA SER A 72 5.98 5.87 3.14
C SER A 72 5.01 4.96 3.88
N MET A 73 4.02 4.38 3.17
CA MET A 73 3.02 3.51 3.78
C MET A 73 3.60 2.21 4.34
N ILE A 74 4.61 1.64 3.69
CA ILE A 74 5.13 0.31 4.00
C ILE A 74 6.37 0.37 4.90
N GLU A 75 7.30 1.30 4.64
CA GLU A 75 8.65 1.30 5.23
C GLU A 75 9.00 2.59 6.00
N THR A 76 8.99 3.73 5.35
CA THR A 76 9.60 4.94 5.91
C THR A 76 8.65 5.70 6.83
N GLY A 77 7.34 5.66 6.60
CA GLY A 77 6.36 6.33 7.47
C GLY A 77 6.59 7.85 7.59
N GLY A 78 7.18 8.47 6.56
CA GLY A 78 7.57 9.88 6.59
C GLY A 78 8.84 10.19 7.40
N MET A 79 9.59 9.17 7.85
CA MET A 79 10.91 9.38 8.45
C MET A 79 11.86 10.05 7.47
N THR A 80 12.75 10.86 8.02
CA THR A 80 13.95 11.30 7.30
C THR A 80 14.82 10.10 6.95
N LYS A 81 15.73 10.29 5.98
CA LYS A 81 16.68 9.24 5.59
C LYS A 81 17.52 8.79 6.78
N GLU A 82 17.95 9.72 7.62
CA GLU A 82 18.78 9.47 8.79
C GLU A 82 18.04 8.63 9.85
N GLU A 83 16.79 8.97 10.15
CA GLU A 83 15.93 8.21 11.08
C GLU A 83 15.69 6.79 10.57
N TYR A 84 15.38 6.64 9.28
CA TYR A 84 15.17 5.33 8.68
C TYR A 84 16.43 4.47 8.75
N GLN A 85 17.60 5.03 8.41
CA GLN A 85 18.87 4.31 8.49
C GLN A 85 19.24 3.90 9.92
N ALA A 86 18.94 4.75 10.91
CA ALA A 86 19.10 4.39 12.32
C ALA A 86 18.21 3.20 12.71
N LYS A 87 16.93 3.24 12.32
CA LYS A 87 15.97 2.15 12.57
C LYS A 87 16.40 0.84 11.91
N VAL A 88 16.85 0.89 10.66
CA VAL A 88 17.38 -0.28 9.93
C VAL A 88 18.58 -0.87 10.66
N LYS A 89 19.52 -0.02 11.11
CA LYS A 89 20.70 -0.46 11.86
C LYS A 89 20.31 -1.15 13.17
N ASP A 90 19.40 -0.56 13.94
CA ASP A 90 18.95 -1.14 15.20
C ASP A 90 18.26 -2.49 15.00
N PHE A 91 17.42 -2.61 13.97
CA PHE A 91 16.78 -3.87 13.60
C PHE A 91 17.83 -4.94 13.24
N VAL A 92 18.79 -4.62 12.37
CA VAL A 92 19.86 -5.55 11.95
C VAL A 92 20.74 -5.98 13.13
N CYS A 93 21.04 -5.09 14.07
CA CYS A 93 21.83 -5.43 15.26
C CYS A 93 21.04 -6.25 16.30
N SER A 94 19.71 -6.32 16.19
CA SER A 94 18.84 -7.10 17.08
C SER A 94 18.51 -8.51 16.59
N LEU A 95 18.92 -8.84 15.36
CA LEU A 95 18.83 -10.18 14.74
C LEU A 95 20.01 -11.06 15.15
#